data_AF-A0A0E0N840-F1
#
_entry.id   AF-A0A0E0N840-F1
#
_cell.length_a   1.000
_cell.length_b   1.000
_cell.length_c   1.000
_cell.angle_alpha   90.00
_cell.angle_beta   90.00
_cell.angle_gamma   90.00
#
_symmetry.space_group_name_H-M   'P 1'
#
loop_
_entity.id
_entity.type
_entity.pdbx_description
1 polymer ?
#
loop_
_entity_poly.entity_id
_entity_poly.type
_entity_poly.pdbx_seq_one_letter_code
_entity_poly.pdbx_strand_id
1 'polypeptide(L)'
;MAPPKDLLRDKASDAMVHRGWLSMYTSSDSESSHNKDNARDQVLSEVARVVSMYQDEELSIRVTGHSLGAALATLNAFDIVANGYNRAPRAAVAALAATGCPVTAFVFANPRVGGHDFKSRFDGARGLGPRLLRVLRYPTAPLYHGNELVWHNLKWYLRDVAGAWGGEAGRSKLAVNAGEQGLRRAERRARRARSKSTGGGKWG
;
A
#
# COMPACT_ATOMS: atom_id res chain seq x y z
N MET A 1 -10.49 -5.35 19.94
CA MET A 1 -9.40 -4.48 19.46
C MET A 1 -8.19 -4.60 20.40
N ALA A 2 -7.05 -3.99 20.07
CA ALA A 2 -5.84 -3.91 20.89
C ALA A 2 -5.11 -2.57 20.62
N PRO A 3 -4.38 -2.01 21.61
CA PRO A 3 -3.62 -0.77 21.42
C PRO A 3 -2.34 -1.05 20.59
N PRO A 4 -2.05 -0.27 19.53
CA PRO A 4 -0.91 -0.48 18.65
C PRO A 4 0.36 0.17 19.23
N LYS A 5 0.76 -0.25 20.44
CA LYS A 5 1.83 0.36 21.26
C LYS A 5 3.16 0.54 20.53
N ASP A 6 3.46 -0.35 19.59
CA ASP A 6 4.74 -0.37 18.88
C ASP A 6 4.74 0.60 17.67
N LEU A 7 3.55 0.92 17.14
CA LEU A 7 3.35 1.89 16.04
C LEU A 7 3.18 3.31 16.60
N LEU A 8 2.42 3.46 17.69
CA LEU A 8 2.20 4.73 18.39
C LEU A 8 3.06 4.79 19.65
N ARG A 9 4.20 5.50 19.55
CA ARG A 9 5.15 5.72 20.67
C ARG A 9 4.55 6.45 21.88
N ASP A 10 3.36 7.03 21.73
CA ASP A 10 2.63 7.76 22.76
C ASP A 10 1.92 6.79 23.72
N LYS A 11 2.39 6.71 24.97
CA LYS A 11 1.80 5.82 26.00
C LYS A 11 0.35 6.16 26.38
N ALA A 12 -0.12 7.37 26.07
CA ALA A 12 -1.48 7.85 26.32
C ALA A 12 -2.31 7.88 25.02
N SER A 13 -2.53 6.70 24.42
CA SER A 13 -3.20 6.56 23.12
C SER A 13 -4.41 5.62 23.21
N ASP A 14 -5.60 6.21 23.22
CA ASP A 14 -6.88 5.48 23.09
C ASP A 14 -7.14 4.94 21.68
N ALA A 15 -6.25 5.22 20.71
CA ALA A 15 -6.33 4.67 19.36
C ALA A 15 -6.19 3.14 19.39
N MET A 16 -7.26 2.44 18.99
CA MET A 16 -7.38 0.98 19.05
C MET A 16 -7.45 0.35 17.65
N VAL A 17 -6.67 -0.71 17.43
CA VAL A 17 -6.53 -1.44 16.16
C VAL A 17 -7.08 -2.87 16.29
N HIS A 18 -7.45 -3.52 15.17
CA HIS A 18 -7.88 -4.91 15.19
C HIS A 18 -6.71 -5.86 15.55
N ARG A 19 -6.91 -6.71 16.59
CA ARG A 19 -5.84 -7.55 17.17
C ARG A 19 -5.20 -8.49 16.14
N GLY A 20 -6.00 -9.06 15.24
CA GLY A 20 -5.49 -9.93 14.17
C GLY A 20 -4.57 -9.20 13.18
N TRP A 21 -4.94 -7.98 12.76
CA TRP A 21 -4.11 -7.20 11.82
C TRP A 21 -2.80 -6.74 12.49
N LEU A 22 -2.88 -6.34 13.77
CA LEU A 22 -1.70 -5.95 14.54
C LEU A 22 -0.74 -7.13 14.73
N SER A 23 -1.25 -8.30 15.17
CA SER A 23 -0.42 -9.49 15.36
C SER A 23 0.24 -9.96 14.05
N MET A 24 -0.50 -10.00 12.94
CA MET A 24 0.08 -10.35 11.63
C MET A 24 1.11 -9.32 11.11
N TYR A 25 1.17 -8.13 11.70
CA TYR A 25 2.12 -7.08 11.34
C TYR A 25 3.35 -7.08 12.27
N THR A 26 3.18 -7.34 13.57
CA THR A 26 4.25 -7.18 14.58
C THR A 26 4.74 -8.46 15.25
N SER A 27 4.09 -9.61 15.07
CA SER A 27 4.54 -10.88 15.68
C SER A 27 5.72 -11.49 14.91
N SER A 28 6.85 -11.66 15.59
CA SER A 28 8.01 -12.46 15.18
C SER A 28 8.03 -13.82 15.89
N ASP A 29 8.86 -14.73 15.39
CA ASP A 29 9.16 -16.05 15.94
C ASP A 29 10.63 -16.39 15.66
N SER A 30 11.46 -16.48 16.70
CA SER A 30 12.91 -16.70 16.59
C SER A 30 13.28 -18.07 16.03
N GLU A 31 12.43 -19.08 16.28
CA GLU A 31 12.64 -20.46 15.86
C GLU A 31 12.16 -20.69 14.42
N SER A 32 11.35 -19.76 13.90
CA SER A 32 10.94 -19.76 12.50
C SER A 32 12.12 -19.59 11.56
N SER A 33 12.14 -20.37 10.48
CA SER A 33 13.08 -20.15 9.36
C SER A 33 12.73 -18.90 8.52
N HIS A 34 11.53 -18.32 8.67
CA HIS A 34 11.00 -17.28 7.78
C HIS A 34 10.48 -16.01 8.48
N ASN A 35 10.14 -16.06 9.78
CA ASN A 35 9.52 -14.95 10.52
C ASN A 35 10.34 -14.49 11.75
N LYS A 36 11.68 -14.58 11.66
CA LYS A 36 12.61 -14.18 12.73
C LYS A 36 12.46 -12.70 13.08
N ASP A 37 12.47 -11.87 12.05
CA ASP A 37 12.00 -10.49 12.09
C ASP A 37 10.53 -10.46 11.67
N ASN A 38 9.73 -9.63 12.32
CA ASN A 38 8.31 -9.49 11.97
C ASN A 38 8.10 -8.74 10.64
N ALA A 39 6.91 -8.90 10.04
CA ALA A 39 6.59 -8.31 8.74
C ALA A 39 6.70 -6.78 8.70
N ARG A 40 6.46 -6.08 9.82
CA ARG A 40 6.65 -4.64 9.96
C ARG A 40 8.11 -4.26 9.77
N ASP A 41 9.01 -4.82 10.57
CA ASP A 41 10.40 -4.36 10.62
C ASP A 41 11.16 -4.72 9.33
N GLN A 42 10.80 -5.82 8.68
CA GLN A 42 11.24 -6.15 7.32
C GLN A 42 10.85 -5.07 6.29
N VAL A 43 9.60 -4.59 6.32
CA VAL A 43 9.13 -3.55 5.37
C VAL A 43 9.69 -2.17 5.72
N LEU A 44 9.74 -1.80 7.00
CA LEU A 44 10.23 -0.49 7.44
C LEU A 44 11.74 -0.30 7.17
N SER A 45 12.54 -1.36 7.34
CA SER A 45 13.99 -1.32 7.05
C SER A 45 14.26 -1.14 5.55
N GLU A 46 13.55 -1.86 4.67
CA GLU A 46 13.65 -1.66 3.22
C GLU A 46 13.12 -0.29 2.78
N VAL A 47 12.01 0.20 3.34
CA VAL A 47 11.52 1.57 3.06
C VAL A 47 12.57 2.61 3.44
N ALA A 48 13.21 2.50 4.61
CA ALA A 48 14.31 3.39 4.99
C ALA A 48 15.51 3.28 4.03
N ARG A 49 15.91 2.06 3.64
CA ARG A 49 17.03 1.82 2.73
C ARG A 49 16.78 2.44 1.35
N VAL A 50 15.57 2.30 0.80
CA VAL A 50 15.16 2.88 -0.49
C VAL A 50 15.04 4.41 -0.39
N VAL A 51 14.43 4.95 0.66
CA VAL A 51 14.31 6.42 0.86
C VAL A 51 15.68 7.07 1.03
N SER A 52 16.63 6.40 1.66
CA SER A 52 18.03 6.84 1.76
C SER A 52 18.77 6.75 0.41
N MET A 53 18.60 5.64 -0.32
CA MET A 53 19.25 5.39 -1.62
C MET A 53 18.87 6.39 -2.72
N TYR A 54 17.65 6.94 -2.65
CA TYR A 54 17.11 7.89 -3.63
C TYR A 54 16.78 9.25 -2.99
N GLN A 55 17.50 9.65 -1.93
CA GLN A 55 17.21 10.86 -1.16
C GLN A 55 17.32 12.18 -1.96
N ASP A 56 17.98 12.14 -3.12
CA ASP A 56 18.21 13.30 -3.99
C ASP A 56 17.25 13.32 -5.20
N GLU A 57 16.24 12.43 -5.23
CA GLU A 57 15.17 12.37 -6.23
C GLU A 57 13.78 12.72 -5.65
N GLU A 58 12.80 13.03 -6.52
CA GLU A 58 11.41 13.23 -6.11
C GLU A 58 10.71 11.88 -5.82
N LEU A 59 10.61 11.52 -4.54
CA LEU A 59 10.04 10.24 -4.11
C LEU A 59 8.53 10.28 -3.84
N SER A 60 7.87 9.14 -4.04
CA SER A 60 6.51 8.84 -3.53
C SER A 60 6.38 7.37 -3.16
N ILE A 61 5.84 7.07 -1.97
CA ILE A 61 5.61 5.70 -1.50
C ILE A 61 4.16 5.30 -1.80
N ARG A 62 3.98 4.12 -2.39
CA ARG A 62 2.66 3.58 -2.74
C ARG A 62 2.49 2.21 -2.10
N VAL A 63 1.60 2.13 -1.13
CA VAL A 63 1.22 0.86 -0.49
C VAL A 63 -0.06 0.36 -1.17
N THR A 64 -0.15 -0.94 -1.42
CA THR A 64 -1.31 -1.54 -2.07
C THR A 64 -1.68 -2.86 -1.40
N GLY A 65 -2.96 -3.21 -1.42
CA GLY A 65 -3.44 -4.42 -0.77
C GLY A 65 -4.89 -4.73 -1.10
N HIS A 66 -5.25 -5.99 -0.89
CA HIS A 66 -6.59 -6.52 -1.09
C HIS A 66 -7.02 -7.38 0.11
N SER A 67 -8.27 -7.27 0.57
CA SER A 67 -8.79 -8.07 1.70
C SER A 67 -7.90 -7.90 2.96
N LEU A 68 -7.37 -8.98 3.53
CA LEU A 68 -6.36 -8.95 4.60
C LEU A 68 -5.16 -8.04 4.27
N GLY A 69 -4.64 -8.12 3.04
CA GLY A 69 -3.53 -7.28 2.59
C GLY A 69 -3.88 -5.80 2.54
N ALA A 70 -5.16 -5.43 2.36
CA ALA A 70 -5.61 -4.04 2.43
C ALA A 70 -5.59 -3.49 3.87
N ALA A 71 -5.86 -4.34 4.87
CA ALA A 71 -5.74 -3.97 6.27
C ALA A 71 -4.27 -3.71 6.66
N LEU A 72 -3.37 -4.63 6.27
CA LEU A 72 -1.93 -4.50 6.49
C LEU A 72 -1.35 -3.29 5.73
N ALA A 73 -1.76 -3.06 4.48
CA ALA A 73 -1.36 -1.88 3.71
C ALA A 73 -1.79 -0.55 4.37
N THR A 74 -2.96 -0.54 5.04
CA THR A 74 -3.44 0.63 5.79
C THR A 74 -2.58 0.87 7.05
N LEU A 75 -2.24 -0.19 7.80
CA LEU A 75 -1.37 -0.09 8.97
C LEU A 75 0.05 0.34 8.60
N ASN A 76 0.61 -0.23 7.54
CA ASN A 76 1.96 0.08 7.08
C ASN A 76 2.08 1.51 6.55
N ALA A 77 1.12 1.98 5.74
CA ALA A 77 1.11 3.38 5.29
C ALA A 77 1.02 4.38 6.45
N PHE A 78 0.27 4.05 7.50
CA PHE A 78 0.21 4.84 8.73
C PHE A 78 1.54 4.85 9.49
N ASP A 79 2.09 3.67 9.74
CA ASP A 79 3.31 3.45 10.52
C ASP A 79 4.54 4.13 9.89
N ILE A 80 4.67 4.04 8.55
CA ILE A 80 5.69 4.74 7.77
C ILE A 80 5.64 6.25 8.03
N VAL A 81 4.46 6.88 7.95
CA VAL A 81 4.31 8.33 8.15
C VAL A 81 4.45 8.71 9.62
N ALA A 82 3.80 7.98 10.53
CA ALA A 82 3.80 8.28 11.96
C ALA A 82 5.23 8.24 12.52
N ASN A 83 5.96 7.15 12.27
CA ASN A 83 7.33 7.02 12.74
C ASN A 83 8.34 7.79 11.86
N GLY A 84 8.00 8.10 10.61
CA GLY A 84 8.78 9.00 9.73
C GLY A 84 9.77 8.30 8.81
N TYR A 85 9.52 7.03 8.47
CA TYR A 85 10.32 6.24 7.52
C TYR A 85 10.25 6.76 6.07
N ASN A 86 9.33 7.69 5.78
CA ASN A 86 9.23 8.42 4.51
C ASN A 86 10.16 9.66 4.43
N ARG A 87 11.18 9.78 5.28
CA ARG A 87 12.06 10.97 5.36
C ARG A 87 13.53 10.57 5.25
N ALA A 88 14.30 11.40 4.54
CA ALA A 88 15.76 11.38 4.54
C ALA A 88 16.28 12.73 5.07
N PRO A 89 16.66 12.84 6.36
CA PRO A 89 17.10 14.10 6.95
C PRO A 89 18.41 14.68 6.37
N ARG A 90 19.09 13.95 5.47
CA ARG A 90 20.30 14.36 4.75
C ARG A 90 20.09 14.57 3.24
N ALA A 91 18.84 14.49 2.76
CA ALA A 91 18.46 14.76 1.38
C ALA A 91 18.84 16.18 0.95
N ALA A 92 19.32 16.35 -0.28
CA ALA A 92 19.36 17.67 -0.93
C ALA A 92 17.93 18.21 -1.20
N VAL A 93 16.95 17.31 -1.37
CA VAL A 93 15.53 17.67 -1.55
C VAL A 93 14.93 18.14 -0.22
N ALA A 94 14.87 19.45 -0.01
CA ALA A 94 14.42 20.08 1.23
C ALA A 94 13.05 19.56 1.74
N ALA A 95 12.11 19.25 0.84
CA ALA A 95 10.81 18.68 1.21
C ALA A 95 10.94 17.26 1.82
N LEU A 96 11.82 16.42 1.29
CA LEU A 96 12.07 15.06 1.79
C LEU A 96 12.76 15.07 3.17
N ALA A 97 13.61 16.08 3.41
CA ALA A 97 14.21 16.31 4.72
C ALA A 97 13.19 16.88 5.74
N ALA A 98 12.38 17.88 5.34
CA ALA A 98 11.52 18.66 6.24
C ALA A 98 10.15 18.02 6.56
N THR A 99 9.48 17.41 5.57
CA THR A 99 8.16 16.78 5.73
C THR A 99 8.16 15.29 5.39
N GLY A 100 8.92 14.90 4.37
CA GLY A 100 8.99 13.53 3.85
C GLY A 100 8.22 13.36 2.54
N CYS A 101 8.47 12.25 1.84
CA CYS A 101 7.78 11.93 0.59
C CYS A 101 6.31 11.56 0.84
N PRO A 102 5.39 11.84 -0.11
CA PRO A 102 3.99 11.45 0.00
C PRO A 102 3.82 9.94 0.09
N VAL A 103 3.04 9.48 1.06
CA VAL A 103 2.66 8.07 1.24
C VAL A 103 1.18 7.91 0.87
N THR A 104 0.87 7.04 -0.10
CA THR A 104 -0.51 6.77 -0.54
C THR A 104 -0.82 5.28 -0.52
N ALA A 105 -1.92 4.91 0.14
CA ALA A 105 -2.45 3.56 0.18
C ALA A 105 -3.64 3.40 -0.79
N PHE A 106 -3.50 2.52 -1.78
CA PHE A 106 -4.56 2.12 -2.71
C PHE A 106 -5.05 0.72 -2.35
N VAL A 107 -6.23 0.63 -1.75
CA VAL A 107 -6.64 -0.58 -1.03
C VAL A 107 -8.03 -1.07 -1.44
N PHE A 108 -8.11 -2.35 -1.81
CA PHE A 108 -9.28 -2.99 -2.38
C PHE A 108 -9.95 -3.90 -1.35
N ALA A 109 -11.28 -3.88 -1.27
CA ALA A 109 -12.04 -4.70 -0.32
C ALA A 109 -11.58 -4.54 1.15
N ASN A 110 -11.12 -3.34 1.52
CA ASN A 110 -10.44 -3.08 2.78
C ASN A 110 -11.38 -3.19 3.99
N PRO A 111 -11.19 -4.12 4.95
CA PRO A 111 -12.01 -4.20 6.16
C PRO A 111 -11.78 -3.00 7.10
N ARG A 112 -12.48 -2.96 8.24
CA ARG A 112 -12.19 -1.95 9.27
C ARG A 112 -10.88 -2.31 9.98
N VAL A 113 -9.97 -1.34 10.08
CA VAL A 113 -8.62 -1.53 10.64
C VAL A 113 -8.52 -1.13 12.11
N GLY A 114 -9.21 -0.06 12.51
CA GLY A 114 -9.23 0.45 13.88
C GLY A 114 -10.49 1.24 14.24
N GLY A 115 -10.50 1.80 15.45
CA GLY A 115 -11.56 2.65 16.00
C GLY A 115 -11.52 4.09 15.48
N HIS A 116 -12.34 4.95 16.10
CA HIS A 116 -12.40 6.38 15.79
C HIS A 116 -11.04 7.06 15.94
N ASP A 117 -10.38 6.84 17.07
CA ASP A 117 -9.19 7.61 17.45
C ASP A 117 -7.94 7.12 16.70
N PHE A 118 -7.98 5.88 16.19
CA PHE A 118 -7.05 5.43 15.16
C PHE A 118 -7.22 6.20 13.84
N LYS A 119 -8.46 6.51 13.40
CA LYS A 119 -8.68 7.37 12.23
C LYS A 119 -8.17 8.80 12.50
N SER A 120 -8.46 9.37 13.67
CA SER A 120 -7.95 10.71 14.04
C SER A 120 -6.43 10.77 14.05
N ARG A 121 -5.76 9.74 14.59
CA ARG A 121 -4.29 9.60 14.51
C ARG A 121 -3.78 9.37 13.08
N PHE A 122 -4.52 8.62 12.26
CA PHE A 122 -4.19 8.36 10.85
C PHE A 122 -4.17 9.65 10.04
N ASP A 123 -5.27 10.40 10.06
CA ASP A 123 -5.40 11.65 9.30
C ASP A 123 -4.42 12.73 9.79
N GLY A 124 -4.17 12.79 11.11
CA GLY A 124 -3.26 13.74 11.75
C GLY A 124 -1.78 13.35 11.75
N ALA A 125 -1.38 12.20 11.20
CA ALA A 125 0.00 11.69 11.35
C ALA A 125 1.03 12.68 10.77
N ARG A 126 1.92 13.20 11.63
CA ARG A 126 2.88 14.28 11.34
C ARG A 126 2.26 15.51 10.63
N GLY A 127 1.00 15.83 10.96
CA GLY A 127 0.30 17.03 10.49
C GLY A 127 -0.32 16.94 9.08
N LEU A 128 -0.14 15.83 8.36
CA LEU A 128 -0.72 15.66 7.01
C LEU A 128 -1.35 14.29 6.75
N GLY A 129 -0.94 13.23 7.46
CA GLY A 129 -1.41 11.86 7.27
C GLY A 129 -0.96 11.19 5.95
N PRO A 130 -0.88 9.85 5.87
CA PRO A 130 -0.89 9.17 4.58
C PRO A 130 -2.23 9.40 3.85
N ARG A 131 -2.23 9.33 2.52
CA ARG A 131 -3.48 9.36 1.72
C ARG A 131 -4.02 7.93 1.59
N LEU A 132 -5.35 7.75 1.65
CA LEU A 132 -5.99 6.43 1.62
C LEU A 132 -7.17 6.40 0.65
N LEU A 133 -7.05 5.68 -0.47
CA LEU A 133 -8.17 5.41 -1.38
C LEU A 133 -8.68 3.97 -1.17
N ARG A 134 -9.89 3.84 -0.61
CA ARG A 134 -10.57 2.56 -0.39
C ARG A 134 -11.49 2.25 -1.57
N VAL A 135 -11.10 1.30 -2.40
CA VAL A 135 -11.96 0.76 -3.46
C VAL A 135 -12.88 -0.29 -2.85
N LEU A 136 -14.14 0.09 -2.67
CA LEU A 136 -15.22 -0.75 -2.15
C LEU A 136 -16.19 -1.11 -3.28
N ARG A 137 -17.01 -2.14 -3.04
CA ARG A 137 -17.94 -2.69 -4.02
C ARG A 137 -19.31 -2.89 -3.41
N TYR A 138 -20.36 -2.46 -4.08
CA TYR A 138 -21.73 -2.77 -3.69
C TYR A 138 -22.16 -4.11 -4.31
N PRO A 139 -22.77 -5.03 -3.53
CA PRO A 139 -23.10 -6.40 -3.99
C PRO A 139 -24.42 -6.45 -4.79
N THR A 140 -24.75 -5.40 -5.56
CA THR A 140 -26.10 -5.18 -6.10
C THR A 140 -26.35 -5.70 -7.52
N ALA A 141 -25.33 -6.22 -8.23
CA ALA A 141 -25.56 -6.75 -9.58
C ALA A 141 -26.10 -8.20 -9.53
N PRO A 142 -27.11 -8.58 -10.35
CA PRO A 142 -27.87 -9.83 -10.14
C PRO A 142 -27.08 -11.15 -10.25
N LEU A 143 -25.94 -11.14 -10.95
CA LEU A 143 -25.11 -12.33 -11.18
C LEU A 143 -24.46 -12.90 -9.88
N TYR A 144 -24.52 -12.18 -8.76
CA TYR A 144 -23.50 -12.29 -7.67
C TYR A 144 -24.06 -12.86 -6.36
N HIS A 145 -25.31 -13.32 -6.39
CA HIS A 145 -25.96 -13.97 -5.26
C HIS A 145 -25.29 -15.33 -4.91
N GLY A 146 -24.84 -15.47 -3.66
CA GLY A 146 -24.55 -16.78 -3.05
C GLY A 146 -23.09 -17.23 -2.90
N ASN A 147 -22.08 -16.53 -3.46
CA ASN A 147 -20.68 -16.97 -3.31
C ASN A 147 -19.68 -15.82 -3.08
N GLU A 148 -19.25 -15.66 -1.84
CA GLU A 148 -18.27 -14.65 -1.39
C GLU A 148 -16.94 -14.73 -2.16
N LEU A 149 -16.42 -15.93 -2.43
CA LEU A 149 -15.14 -16.11 -3.14
C LEU A 149 -15.15 -15.54 -4.57
N VAL A 150 -16.33 -15.49 -5.21
CA VAL A 150 -16.46 -14.95 -6.56
C VAL A 150 -16.54 -13.43 -6.54
N TRP A 151 -16.96 -12.79 -5.44
CA TRP A 151 -17.27 -11.35 -5.41
C TRP A 151 -16.32 -10.53 -4.52
N HIS A 152 -15.64 -11.19 -3.59
CA HIS A 152 -14.45 -10.71 -2.89
C HIS A 152 -13.15 -10.97 -3.69
N ASN A 153 -13.22 -11.30 -4.98
CA ASN A 153 -12.04 -11.51 -5.82
C ASN A 153 -11.56 -10.20 -6.47
N LEU A 154 -10.30 -9.84 -6.23
CA LEU A 154 -9.62 -8.64 -6.73
C LEU A 154 -9.81 -8.40 -8.24
N LYS A 155 -9.88 -9.46 -9.07
CA LYS A 155 -10.09 -9.35 -10.52
C LYS A 155 -11.34 -8.54 -10.86
N TRP A 156 -12.39 -8.63 -10.05
CA TRP A 156 -13.64 -7.91 -10.28
C TRP A 156 -13.62 -6.48 -9.78
N TYR A 157 -12.95 -6.21 -8.66
CA TYR A 157 -12.64 -4.84 -8.23
C TYR A 157 -11.85 -4.09 -9.33
N LEU A 158 -10.84 -4.75 -9.92
CA LEU A 158 -10.07 -4.19 -11.03
C LEU A 158 -10.89 -4.07 -12.33
N ARG A 159 -11.78 -5.02 -12.64
CA ARG A 159 -12.69 -4.92 -13.79
C ARG A 159 -13.67 -3.75 -13.65
N ASP A 160 -14.22 -3.54 -12.46
CA ASP A 160 -15.17 -2.46 -12.20
C ASP A 160 -14.48 -1.09 -12.27
N VAL A 161 -13.27 -0.96 -11.70
CA VAL A 161 -12.42 0.25 -11.86
C VAL A 161 -11.98 0.46 -13.32
N ALA A 162 -11.81 -0.61 -14.09
CA ALA A 162 -11.52 -0.53 -15.53
C ALA A 162 -12.76 -0.21 -16.39
N GLY A 163 -13.96 -0.28 -15.83
CA GLY A 163 -15.20 0.13 -16.46
C GLY A 163 -15.52 1.60 -16.18
N ALA A 164 -15.98 2.32 -17.19
CA ALA A 164 -16.69 3.57 -16.95
C ALA A 164 -18.03 3.25 -16.26
N TRP A 165 -18.20 3.75 -15.05
CA TRP A 165 -19.52 3.99 -14.46
C TRP A 165 -20.05 5.30 -15.06
N GLY A 166 -20.80 5.21 -16.15
CA GLY A 166 -21.35 6.37 -16.85
C GLY A 166 -22.23 5.96 -18.03
N GLY A 167 -23.50 6.35 -17.99
CA GLY A 167 -24.52 6.02 -18.99
C GLY A 167 -25.79 5.44 -18.37
N GLU A 168 -26.94 5.79 -18.94
CA GLU A 168 -28.25 5.37 -18.45
C GLU A 168 -28.45 3.84 -18.51
N ALA A 169 -29.25 3.33 -17.55
CA ALA A 169 -29.58 1.92 -17.39
C ALA A 169 -28.35 0.97 -17.20
N GLY A 170 -27.40 1.37 -16.34
CA GLY A 170 -26.57 0.44 -15.56
C GLY A 170 -25.58 -0.46 -16.30
N ARG A 171 -25.23 -0.14 -17.55
CA ARG A 171 -24.29 -0.92 -18.37
C ARG A 171 -22.86 -0.40 -18.22
N SER A 172 -21.96 -1.18 -17.62
CA SER A 172 -20.54 -0.84 -17.55
C SER A 172 -19.83 -1.13 -18.88
N LYS A 173 -19.06 -0.15 -19.38
CA LYS A 173 -18.25 -0.26 -20.58
C LYS A 173 -16.77 -0.16 -20.20
N LEU A 174 -15.95 -1.13 -20.60
CA LEU A 174 -14.50 -1.09 -20.35
C LEU A 174 -13.89 0.16 -20.99
N ALA A 175 -13.39 1.07 -20.16
CA ALA A 175 -12.74 2.32 -20.56
C ALA A 175 -11.23 2.15 -20.76
N VAL A 176 -10.63 1.15 -20.09
CA VAL A 176 -9.22 0.80 -20.25
C VAL A 176 -9.05 -0.67 -20.65
N ASN A 177 -8.02 -0.93 -21.45
CA ASN A 177 -7.80 -2.22 -22.10
C ASN A 177 -7.08 -3.22 -21.16
N ALA A 178 -7.80 -3.65 -20.12
CA ALA A 178 -7.26 -4.30 -18.92
C ALA A 178 -6.74 -5.74 -19.09
N GLY A 179 -6.94 -6.36 -20.27
CA GLY A 179 -6.52 -7.74 -20.54
C GLY A 179 -5.06 -7.85 -20.98
N GLU A 180 -4.78 -7.51 -22.24
CA GLU A 180 -3.52 -7.92 -22.88
C GLU A 180 -2.50 -6.80 -23.09
N GLN A 181 -2.95 -5.57 -23.38
CA GLN A 181 -2.03 -4.51 -23.80
C GLN A 181 -1.08 -4.07 -22.69
N GLY A 182 -1.51 -4.17 -21.42
CA GLY A 182 -0.65 -3.90 -20.26
C GLY A 182 0.54 -4.86 -20.18
N LEU A 183 0.27 -6.17 -20.25
CA LEU A 183 1.30 -7.21 -20.22
C LEU A 183 2.30 -7.05 -21.38
N ARG A 184 1.78 -6.96 -22.61
CA ARG A 184 2.60 -6.76 -23.83
C ARG A 184 3.36 -5.43 -23.84
N ARG A 185 3.04 -4.45 -22.96
CA ARG A 185 3.81 -3.19 -22.76
C ARG A 185 4.86 -3.36 -21.64
N ALA A 186 4.54 -4.05 -20.56
CA ALA A 186 5.47 -4.37 -19.49
C ALA A 186 6.64 -5.24 -19.99
N GLU A 187 6.35 -6.30 -20.76
CA GLU A 187 7.36 -7.15 -21.40
C GLU A 187 8.30 -6.37 -22.32
N ARG A 188 7.74 -5.45 -23.12
CA ARG A 188 8.54 -4.59 -24.02
C ARG A 188 9.42 -3.58 -23.27
N ARG A 189 8.98 -3.07 -22.11
CA ARG A 189 9.84 -2.31 -21.20
C ARG A 189 10.94 -3.19 -20.58
N ALA A 190 10.60 -4.37 -20.10
CA ALA A 190 11.56 -5.31 -19.50
C ALA A 190 12.61 -5.84 -20.49
N ARG A 191 12.27 -5.99 -21.78
CA ARG A 191 13.24 -6.29 -22.84
C ARG A 191 14.15 -5.10 -23.14
N ARG A 192 13.62 -3.87 -23.26
CA ARG A 192 14.43 -2.64 -23.44
C ARG A 192 15.37 -2.33 -22.28
N ALA A 193 15.03 -2.73 -21.06
CA ALA A 193 15.94 -2.61 -19.91
C ALA A 193 17.16 -3.53 -20.07
N ARG A 194 16.93 -4.82 -20.36
CA ARG A 194 18.02 -5.81 -20.53
C ARG A 194 18.93 -5.52 -21.72
N SER A 195 18.38 -5.01 -22.83
CA SER A 195 19.21 -4.63 -23.99
C SER A 195 20.11 -3.41 -23.73
N LYS A 196 19.87 -2.62 -22.67
CA LYS A 196 20.79 -1.55 -22.25
C LYS A 196 21.92 -2.05 -21.34
N SER A 197 21.70 -3.07 -20.52
CA SER A 197 22.73 -3.62 -19.62
C SER A 197 23.78 -4.49 -20.33
N THR A 198 23.53 -4.93 -21.56
CA THR A 198 24.45 -5.78 -22.35
C THR A 198 25.25 -5.02 -23.42
N GLY A 199 25.17 -3.67 -23.45
CA GLY A 199 25.74 -2.86 -24.53
C GLY A 199 27.14 -2.26 -24.28
N GLY A 200 27.59 -2.21 -23.02
CA GLY A 200 28.87 -1.59 -22.64
C GLY A 200 30.01 -2.62 -22.59
N GLY A 201 30.60 -2.96 -23.74
CA GLY A 201 31.49 -4.11 -23.85
C GLY A 201 32.50 -4.11 -25.01
N LYS A 202 33.06 -2.95 -25.37
CA LYS A 202 34.29 -2.87 -26.18
C LYS A 202 35.19 -1.76 -25.66
N TRP A 203 36.33 -2.16 -25.10
CA TRP A 203 37.52 -1.33 -25.01
C TRP A 203 38.43 -1.67 -26.20
N GLY A 204 39.19 -0.68 -26.65
CA GLY A 204 40.27 -0.77 -27.63
C GLY A 204 41.36 0.23 -27.24
#